data_AF-A0A933LQU8-F1
#
_entry.id   AF-A0A933LQU8-F1
#
_cell.length_a   1.000
_cell.length_b   1.000
_cell.length_c   1.000
_cell.angle_alpha   90.00
_cell.angle_beta   90.00
_cell.angle_gamma   90.00
#
_symmetry.space_group_name_H-M   'P 1'
#
loop_
_entity.id
_entity.type
_entity.pdbx_description
1 polymer ?
#
loop_
_entity_poly.entity_id
_entity_poly.type
_entity_poly.pdbx_seq_one_letter_code
_entity_poly.pdbx_strand_id
1 'polypeptide(L)' 'MEELTIGQLAKRAQVNVETIRYYERRGLMAEPPRRDSGYRKYPGDAVIRIHFIK' A
#
# COMPACT_ATOMS: atom_id res chain seq x y z
N MET A 1 2.58 -8.44 13.08
CA MET A 1 2.68 -7.43 12.01
C MET A 1 1.29 -7.23 11.45
N GLU A 2 0.76 -6.01 11.54
CA GLU A 2 -0.58 -5.70 11.03
C GLU A 2 -0.52 -5.68 9.50
N GLU A 3 -1.34 -6.51 8.85
CA GLU A 3 -1.46 -6.55 7.39
C GLU A 3 -2.73 -5.77 6.97
N LEU A 4 -2.55 -4.74 6.15
CA LEU A 4 -3.60 -3.84 5.68
C LEU A 4 -3.98 -4.15 4.24
N THR A 5 -5.27 -4.07 3.93
CA THR A 5 -5.70 -3.98 2.53
C THR A 5 -5.30 -2.63 1.94
N ILE A 6 -5.27 -2.52 0.60
CA ILE A 6 -4.95 -1.25 -0.08
C ILE A 6 -5.86 -0.09 0.37
N GLY A 7 -7.13 -0.38 0.68
CA GLY A 7 -8.09 0.61 1.18
C GLY A 7 -7.79 1.04 2.62
N GLN A 8 -7.42 0.10 3.50
CA GLN A 8 -6.99 0.42 4.87
C GLN A 8 -5.68 1.20 4.87
N LEU A 9 -4.74 0.84 3.99
CA LEU A 9 -3.48 1.55 3.81
C LEU A 9 -3.72 2.98 3.31
N ALA A 10 -4.55 3.15 2.29
CA ALA A 10 -4.97 4.46 1.76
C ALA A 10 -5.57 5.34 2.86
N LYS A 11 -6.50 4.78 3.64
CA LYS A 11 -7.17 5.50 4.74
C LYS A 11 -6.19 5.92 5.84
N ARG A 12 -5.29 5.04 6.27
CA ARG A 12 -4.27 5.36 7.28
C ARG A 12 -3.25 6.38 6.77
N ALA A 13 -2.83 6.25 5.51
CA ALA A 13 -1.87 7.14 4.91
C ALA A 13 -2.48 8.46 4.39
N GLN A 14 -3.80 8.66 4.54
CA GLN A 14 -4.54 9.83 4.06
C GLN A 14 -4.28 10.14 2.57
N VAL A 15 -4.22 9.09 1.75
CA VAL A 15 -4.08 9.18 0.29
C VAL A 15 -5.14 8.35 -0.40
N ASN A 16 -5.32 8.57 -1.70
CA ASN A 16 -6.20 7.74 -2.50
C ASN A 16 -5.55 6.39 -2.81
N VAL A 17 -6.39 5.36 -3.00
CA VAL A 17 -5.94 4.03 -3.47
C VAL A 17 -5.16 4.13 -4.78
N GLU A 18 -5.52 5.08 -5.65
CA GLU A 18 -4.82 5.34 -6.91
C GLU A 18 -3.41 5.87 -6.72
N THR A 19 -3.16 6.67 -5.67
CA THR A 19 -1.81 7.13 -5.29
C THR A 19 -0.92 5.96 -4.92
N ILE A 20 -1.46 5.01 -4.16
CA ILE A 20 -0.73 3.77 -3.81
C ILE A 20 -0.43 2.97 -5.06
N ARG A 21 -1.43 2.74 -5.93
CA ARG A 21 -1.23 2.04 -7.21
C ARG A 21 -0.23 2.76 -8.12
N TYR A 22 -0.21 4.09 -8.07
CA TYR A 22 0.76 4.89 -8.82
C TYR A 22 2.18 4.68 -8.30
N TYR A 23 2.38 4.66 -6.98
CA TYR A 23 3.69 4.36 -6.39
C TYR A 23 4.16 2.93 -6.68
N GLU A 24 3.26 1.94 -6.71
CA GLU A 24 3.59 0.59 -7.16
C GLU A 24 4.05 0.57 -8.62
N ARG A 25 3.27 1.19 -9.52
CA ARG A 25 3.61 1.25 -10.95
C ARG A 25 4.95 1.95 -11.22
N ARG A 26 5.32 2.90 -10.38
CA ARG A 26 6.60 3.62 -10.46
C ARG A 26 7.75 2.92 -9.72
N GLY A 27 7.51 1.79 -9.06
CA GLY A 27 8.51 1.10 -8.24
C GLY A 27 8.89 1.82 -6.94
N LEU A 28 8.11 2.84 -6.55
CA LEU A 28 8.33 3.62 -5.32
C LEU A 28 7.85 2.86 -4.07
N MET A 29 6.92 1.92 -4.25
CA MET A 29 6.53 0.93 -3.24
C MET A 29 6.65 -0.48 -3.80
N ALA A 30 7.02 -1.43 -2.92
CA ALA A 30 7.00 -2.84 -3.26
C ALA A 30 5.57 -3.29 -3.52
N GLU A 31 5.33 -3.89 -4.68
CA GLU A 31 4.05 -4.51 -5.00
C GLU A 31 3.96 -5.85 -4.26
N PRO A 32 3.03 -6.01 -3.30
CA PRO A 32 2.88 -7.28 -2.62
C PRO A 32 2.46 -8.37 -3.61
N PRO A 33 2.99 -9.60 -3.49
CA PRO A 33 2.54 -10.70 -4.34
C PRO A 33 1.03 -10.89 -4.18
N ARG A 34 0.36 -11.13 -5.30
CA ARG A 34 -1.05 -11.53 -5.28
C ARG A 34 -1.14 -12.86 -4.53
N ARG A 35 -1.83 -12.87 -3.38
CA ARG A 35 -2.18 -14.12 -2.68
C ARG A 35 -3.37 -14.78 -3.39
N ASP A 36 -3.55 -16.09 -3.17
CA ASP A 36 -4.64 -16.89 -3.74
C ASP A 36 -6.05 -16.34 -3.45
N SER A 37 -6.20 -15.51 -2.41
CA SER A 37 -7.45 -14.82 -2.08
C SER A 37 -7.76 -13.60 -2.95
N GLY A 38 -6.88 -13.22 -3.89
CA GLY A 38 -7.06 -12.07 -4.78
C GLY A 38 -6.78 -10.69 -4.14
N TYR A 39 -6.58 -10.63 -2.83
CA TYR A 39 -6.30 -9.37 -2.11
C TYR A 39 -4.81 -9.16 -1.88
N ARG A 40 -4.36 -7.92 -2.07
CA ARG A 40 -3.03 -7.46 -1.64
C ARG A 40 -3.07 -7.06 -0.18
N LYS A 41 -2.06 -7.50 0.56
CA LYS A 41 -1.84 -7.14 1.95
C LYS A 41 -0.54 -6.37 2.06
N TYR A 42 -0.61 -5.21 2.68
CA TYR A 42 0.52 -4.33 2.92
C TYR A 42 0.88 -4.38 4.39
N PRO A 43 2.16 -4.50 4.72
CA PRO A 43 2.58 -4.36 6.10
C PRO A 43 2.30 -2.92 6.59
N GLY A 44 2.02 -2.76 7.89
CA GLY A 44 1.65 -1.45 8.46
C GLY A 44 2.73 -0.36 8.31
N ASP A 45 4.00 -0.75 8.15
CA ASP A 45 5.13 0.11 7.81
C ASP A 45 5.01 0.76 6.41
N ALA A 46 4.20 0.20 5.51
CA ALA A 46 3.90 0.82 4.21
C ALA A 46 3.27 2.21 4.36
N VAL A 47 2.57 2.47 5.47
CA VAL A 47 2.02 3.80 5.79
C VAL A 47 3.16 4.81 5.92
N ILE A 48 4.23 4.45 6.64
CA ILE A 48 5.40 5.29 6.86
C ILE A 48 6.07 5.62 5.53
N ARG A 49 6.19 4.62 4.65
CA ARG A 49 6.77 4.81 3.31
C ARG A 49 5.94 5.76 2.45
N ILE A 50 4.60 5.66 2.48
CA ILE A 50 3.72 6.60 1.76
C ILE A 50 3.91 8.01 2.28
N HIS A 51 3.97 8.20 3.62
CA HIS A 51 4.21 9.50 4.23
C HIS A 51 5.59 10.10 3.89
N PHE A 52 6.58 9.25 3.63
CA PHE A 52 7.90 9.71 3.20
C PHE A 52 7.96 10.14 1.72
N ILE A 53 7.12 9.56 0.86
CA ILE A 53 7.08 9.89 -0.59
C ILE A 53 6.26 11.15 -0.88
N LYS A 54 5.22 11.42 -0.07
CA LYS A 54 4.38 12.63 -0.17
C LYS A 54 5.18 13.87 0.23
#